data_AF-A0A3C0ADJ7-F1
#
_entry.id   AF-A0A3C0ADJ7-F1
#
_cell.length_a   1.000
_cell.length_b   1.000
_cell.length_c   1.000
_cell.angle_alpha   90.00
_cell.angle_beta   90.00
_cell.angle_gamma   90.00
#
_symmetry.space_group_name_H-M   'P 1'
#
loop_
_entity.id
_entity.type
_entity.pdbx_description
1 polymer ?
#
loop_
_entity_poly.entity_id
_entity_poly.type
_entity_poly.pdbx_seq_one_letter_code
_entity_poly.pdbx_strand_id
1 'polypeptide(L)'
;MTHPDFRAGKKQLIYASLGSPTTEWGMVKLTPEQQAALIESDSEVFQPCSGAWGQRGYTNVKLQNASKKVIKIALQLAYENVTI
;
A
#
# COMPACT_ATOMS: atom_id res chain seq x y z
N MET A 1 -2.71 -3.21 20.06
CA MET A 1 -1.96 -2.99 18.80
C MET A 1 -2.97 -2.64 17.73
N THR A 2 -3.34 -1.36 17.67
CA THR A 2 -4.40 -0.87 16.80
C THR A 2 -3.71 -0.06 15.72
N HIS A 3 -3.36 -0.71 14.61
CA HIS A 3 -2.88 0.00 13.44
C HIS A 3 -4.08 0.67 12.76
N PRO A 4 -4.03 1.96 12.42
CA PRO A 4 -5.13 2.58 11.71
C PRO A 4 -5.24 1.97 10.31
N ASP A 5 -6.36 1.27 10.09
CA ASP A 5 -6.75 0.75 8.78
C ASP A 5 -7.70 1.72 8.09
N PHE A 6 -7.37 2.08 6.87
CA PHE A 6 -8.21 2.88 5.99
C PHE A 6 -9.01 1.95 5.09
N ARG A 7 -10.34 2.11 5.13
CA ARG A 7 -11.30 1.29 4.40
C ARG A 7 -12.11 2.14 3.43
N ALA A 8 -12.46 1.56 2.30
CA ALA A 8 -13.29 2.23 1.29
C ALA A 8 -14.16 1.24 0.52
N GLY A 9 -15.08 1.79 -0.28
CA GLY A 9 -16.00 1.05 -1.13
C GLY A 9 -17.19 0.44 -0.40
N LYS A 10 -18.12 -0.15 -1.17
CA LYS A 10 -19.35 -0.76 -0.63
C LYS A 10 -19.07 -1.93 0.31
N LYS A 11 -17.97 -2.63 0.09
CA LYS A 11 -17.52 -3.79 0.89
C LYS A 11 -16.62 -3.40 2.07
N GLN A 12 -16.36 -2.10 2.30
CA GLN A 12 -15.50 -1.61 3.39
C GLN A 12 -14.15 -2.34 3.47
N LEU A 13 -13.50 -2.47 2.30
CA LEU A 13 -12.23 -3.19 2.17
C LEU A 13 -11.08 -2.28 2.60
N ILE A 14 -10.13 -2.87 3.33
CA ILE A 14 -8.88 -2.20 3.69
C ILE A 14 -8.08 -1.98 2.40
N TYR A 15 -7.73 -0.73 2.14
CA TYR A 15 -6.88 -0.34 1.02
C TYR A 15 -5.56 0.28 1.47
N ALA A 16 -5.48 0.76 2.69
CA ALA A 16 -4.23 1.21 3.29
C ALA A 16 -4.21 0.95 4.80
N SER A 17 -3.03 0.76 5.36
CA SER A 17 -2.81 0.64 6.79
C SER A 17 -1.57 1.42 7.19
N LEU A 18 -1.53 1.95 8.41
CA LEU A 18 -0.38 2.68 8.94
C LEU A 18 0.24 1.95 10.14
N GLY A 19 1.56 1.85 10.16
CA GLY A 19 2.33 1.47 11.33
C GLY A 19 2.59 -0.02 11.52
N SER A 20 2.47 -0.83 10.47
CA SER A 20 2.79 -2.27 10.54
C SER A 20 3.88 -2.61 9.51
N PRO A 21 5.01 -3.26 9.90
CA PRO A 21 5.32 -3.81 11.23
C PRO A 21 5.87 -2.79 12.25
N THR A 22 6.32 -1.60 11.84
CA THR A 22 6.67 -0.48 12.73
C THR A 22 6.02 0.82 12.24
N THR A 23 6.02 1.88 13.05
CA THR A 23 5.44 3.21 12.72
C THR A 23 6.04 3.86 11.47
N GLU A 24 7.19 3.38 11.01
CA GLU A 24 7.88 3.83 9.80
C GLU A 24 7.31 3.23 8.51
N TRP A 25 6.47 2.20 8.63
CA TRP A 25 5.90 1.49 7.49
C TRP A 25 4.42 1.77 7.36
N GLY A 26 3.99 1.98 6.12
CA GLY A 26 2.61 1.85 5.70
C GLY A 26 2.42 0.60 4.85
N MET A 27 1.18 0.26 4.58
CA MET A 27 0.82 -0.74 3.59
C MET A 27 -0.29 -0.16 2.70
N VAL A 28 -0.24 -0.48 1.41
CA VAL A 28 -1.30 -0.18 0.45
C VAL A 28 -1.69 -1.44 -0.31
N LYS A 29 -2.96 -1.51 -0.70
CA LYS A 29 -3.50 -2.61 -1.52
C LYS A 29 -3.55 -2.18 -2.98
N LEU A 30 -2.66 -2.75 -3.77
CA LEU A 30 -2.54 -2.51 -5.20
C LEU A 30 -2.94 -3.76 -5.98
N THR A 31 -3.07 -3.63 -7.30
CA THR A 31 -3.03 -4.82 -8.17
C THR A 31 -1.59 -5.32 -8.29
N PRO A 32 -1.36 -6.60 -8.60
CA PRO A 32 0.00 -7.11 -8.81
C PRO A 32 0.78 -6.34 -9.88
N GLU A 33 0.10 -5.86 -10.92
CA GLU A 33 0.68 -5.04 -11.99
C GLU A 33 1.11 -3.65 -11.49
N GLN A 34 0.25 -2.96 -10.74
CA GLN A 34 0.57 -1.67 -10.12
C GLN A 34 1.70 -1.80 -9.10
N GLN A 35 1.69 -2.87 -8.30
CA GLN A 35 2.75 -3.18 -7.36
C GLN A 35 4.09 -3.32 -8.09
N ALA A 36 4.15 -4.09 -9.18
CA ALA A 36 5.37 -4.26 -9.95
C ALA A 36 5.89 -2.93 -10.52
N ALA A 37 5.00 -2.12 -11.09
CA ALA A 37 5.35 -0.81 -11.64
C ALA A 37 5.91 0.17 -10.58
N LEU A 38 5.33 0.19 -9.38
CA LEU A 38 5.81 1.06 -8.30
C LEU A 38 7.12 0.56 -7.69
N ILE A 39 7.31 -0.75 -7.55
CA ILE A 39 8.58 -1.33 -7.09
C ILE A 39 9.69 -1.04 -8.10
N GLU A 40 9.41 -1.16 -9.40
CA GLU A 40 10.37 -0.83 -10.46
C GLU A 40 10.74 0.66 -10.47
N SER A 41 9.78 1.54 -10.18
CA SER A 41 10.01 2.99 -10.15
C SER A 41 10.76 3.44 -8.89
N ASP A 42 10.44 2.89 -7.72
CA ASP A 42 10.94 3.35 -6.42
C ASP A 42 11.11 2.17 -5.43
N SER A 43 12.10 1.30 -5.69
CA SER A 43 12.38 0.12 -4.86
C SER A 43 12.83 0.45 -3.43
N GLU A 44 13.29 1.67 -3.17
CA GLU A 44 13.63 2.16 -1.83
C GLU A 44 12.40 2.54 -0.99
N VAL A 45 11.26 2.76 -1.65
CA VAL A 45 9.99 3.15 -1.04
C VAL A 45 9.04 1.96 -0.97
N PHE A 46 8.94 1.18 -2.04
CA PHE A 46 7.95 0.10 -2.16
C PHE A 46 8.61 -1.27 -2.09
N GLN A 47 8.00 -2.15 -1.31
CA GLN A 47 8.40 -3.56 -1.23
C GLN A 47 7.15 -4.44 -1.16
N PRO A 48 7.14 -5.62 -1.80
CA PRO A 48 6.01 -6.52 -1.67
C PRO A 48 5.91 -7.04 -0.23
N CYS A 49 4.70 -7.19 0.30
CA CYS A 49 4.51 -7.89 1.57
C CYS A 49 4.93 -9.36 1.45
N SER A 50 5.34 -9.98 2.55
CA SER A 50 5.77 -11.38 2.55
C SER A 50 4.63 -12.36 2.22
N GLY A 51 4.96 -13.41 1.47
CA GLY A 51 4.08 -14.55 1.20
C GLY A 51 2.86 -14.21 0.34
N ALA A 52 1.72 -14.81 0.67
CA ALA A 52 0.47 -14.67 -0.09
C ALA A 52 -0.08 -13.24 -0.13
N TRP A 53 0.35 -12.37 0.80
CA TRP A 53 -0.07 -10.98 0.83
C TRP A 53 0.55 -10.20 -0.33
N GLY A 54 1.88 -10.26 -0.54
CA GLY A 54 2.53 -9.61 -1.68
C GLY A 54 2.06 -10.15 -3.03
N GLN A 55 1.77 -11.44 -3.12
CA GLN A 55 1.20 -12.04 -4.34
C GLN A 55 -0.19 -11.48 -4.66
N ARG A 56 -0.94 -11.03 -3.65
CA ARG A 56 -2.26 -10.39 -3.79
C ARG A 56 -2.17 -8.87 -3.94
N GLY A 57 -0.97 -8.32 -4.14
CA GLY A 57 -0.73 -6.89 -4.33
C GLY A 57 -0.70 -6.06 -3.06
N TYR A 58 -0.57 -6.69 -1.88
CA TYR A 58 -0.29 -5.94 -0.66
C TYR A 58 1.17 -5.49 -0.68
N THR A 59 1.38 -4.18 -0.67
CA THR A 59 2.69 -3.55 -0.83
C THR A 59 3.02 -2.72 0.40
N ASN A 60 4.17 -3.01 1.02
CA ASN A 60 4.74 -2.22 2.09
C ASN A 60 5.34 -0.92 1.53
N VAL A 61 5.17 0.16 2.28
CA VAL A 61 5.63 1.49 1.94
C VAL A 61 6.51 2.03 3.05
N LYS A 62 7.77 2.32 2.75
CA LYS A 62 8.73 2.91 3.68
C LYS A 62 8.51 4.43 3.74
N LEU A 63 7.76 4.89 4.74
CA LEU A 63 7.26 6.27 4.80
C LEU A 63 8.38 7.32 4.90
N GLN A 64 9.49 6.98 5.55
CA GLN A 64 10.66 7.85 5.69
C GLN A 64 11.34 8.18 4.35
N ASN A 65 11.26 7.26 3.37
CA ASN A 65 11.87 7.43 2.06
C ASN A 65 10.86 7.94 1.01
N ALA A 66 9.57 7.93 1.34
CA ALA A 66 8.51 8.23 0.39
C ALA A 66 8.25 9.73 0.27
N SER A 67 8.21 10.24 -0.96
CA SER A 67 7.72 11.61 -1.19
C SER A 67 6.19 11.67 -1.03
N LYS A 68 5.67 12.81 -0.57
CA LYS A 68 4.20 13.04 -0.47
C LYS A 68 3.47 12.79 -1.80
N LYS A 69 4.13 13.08 -2.93
CA LYS A 69 3.57 12.86 -4.27
C LYS A 69 3.39 11.37 -4.56
N VAL A 70 4.42 10.57 -4.30
CA VAL A 70 4.41 9.12 -4.51
C VAL A 70 3.38 8.44 -3.61
N ILE A 71 3.32 8.82 -2.32
CA ILE A 71 2.29 8.33 -1.40
C ILE A 71 0.87 8.65 -1.89
N LYS A 72 0.64 9.88 -2.37
CA LYS A 72 -0.67 10.29 -2.87
C LYS A 72 -1.12 9.44 -4.07
N ILE A 73 -0.20 9.15 -5.00
CA ILE A 73 -0.48 8.29 -6.16
C ILE A 73 -0.81 6.87 -5.69
N ALA A 74 0.01 6.29 -4.81
CA ALA A 74 -0.22 4.94 -4.30
C ALA A 74 -1.56 4.80 -3.56
N LEU A 75 -1.92 5.79 -2.73
CA LEU A 75 -3.21 5.82 -2.03
C LEU A 75 -4.39 5.97 -2.98
N GLN A 76 -4.26 6.78 -4.02
CA GLN A 76 -5.30 6.96 -5.03
C GLN A 76 -5.56 5.64 -5.77
N LEU A 77 -4.52 4.99 -6.27
CA LEU A 77 -4.63 3.68 -6.93
C LEU A 77 -5.28 2.65 -6.01
N ALA A 78 -4.84 2.58 -4.75
CA ALA A 78 -5.39 1.67 -3.77
C ALA A 78 -6.88 1.93 -3.47
N TYR A 79 -7.27 3.20 -3.38
CA TYR A 79 -8.66 3.60 -3.18
C TYR A 79 -9.54 3.21 -4.38
N GLU A 80 -9.08 3.50 -5.60
CA GLU A 80 -9.76 3.13 -6.85
C GLU A 80 -9.97 1.60 -6.92
N ASN A 81 -8.95 0.82 -6.59
CA ASN A 81 -9.03 -0.65 -6.61
C ASN A 81 -10.10 -1.26 -5.68
N VAL A 82 -10.53 -0.55 -4.63
CA VAL A 82 -11.54 -1.06 -3.68
C VAL A 82 -12.90 -0.39 -3.81
N THR A 83 -13.01 0.67 -4.61
CA THR A 83 -14.24 1.47 -4.76
C THR A 83 -14.98 1.20 -6.06
N ILE A 84 -14.30 0.65 -7.06
CA ILE A 84 -14.87 0.19 -8.33
C ILE A 84 -15.68 -1.11 -8.14
#